data_AF-A0A919BSG1-F1
#
_entry.id   AF-A0A919BSG1-F1
#
_cell.length_a   1.000
_cell.length_b   1.000
_cell.length_c   1.000
_cell.angle_alpha   90.00
_cell.angle_beta   90.00
_cell.angle_gamma   90.00
#
_symmetry.space_group_name_H-M   'P 1'
#
loop_
_entity.id
_entity.type
_entity.pdbx_description
1 polymer ?
#
loop_
_entity_poly.entity_id
_entity_poly.type
_entity_poly.pdbx_seq_one_letter_code
_entity_poly.pdbx_strand_id
1 'polypeptide(L)'
;MNKLLTDVEFKQSLVPFDEPYKATKGQLRGVLTYIKTKEGYSVLSNYEDDEWIFPASKGTAGLMKSKLKISFHNFHNQQQREMVKWTIFNEIKNGNNVSSNRTTRNNLSSFFQWVNKSETILANGLTANSAREYVKYVNQQENMNTGLLLSPGVKVKKLRALEKLYKYCNHFDFVKEHPWVESSAAEQAKFVGKTLKDSIETPKTQIIPEDTLHSLCKYTKSYIDRANDLLSYKEMLEGLAYKDSYKANKVLITNGWDQGLRELNNELLLLRDSCIFWILLTTGMRIHEVLGIKRNGYRTETKNGEEFYYIKSVSEKTYEGETEWIAPKITTEVIDILSRYVEPLQSKLECDLLIAKSIGDNQEIHRLEYTSGSIALTVMKDQNNKISILSGDAITNFRLPNLCKQIKSQWNLSSHQFRRTFANYVAHSELGDLRALKEHFKHWSLSMTALYAANSDLDQELYEEILRERIFVEDEIKFDWFNLDTPITGGYIANKILDIRKSDEAVKSFPNRESMIKSYTCNIPIRATGLGWCTNDDDGCLGGKCEQCEHGIVDKRNISFWKSMMIQQLELSELKDIGESGELAVQRGMERCVNVLTTLGADTNAIKREFYEVANGS
;
A
#
# COMPACT_ATOMS: atom_id res chain seq x y z
N MET A 1 -14.55 -19.75 22.90
CA MET A 1 -14.53 -20.52 21.63
C MET A 1 -15.30 -19.72 20.59
N ASN A 2 -14.67 -19.40 19.47
CA ASN A 2 -15.33 -18.68 18.38
C ASN A 2 -16.37 -19.60 17.72
N LYS A 3 -17.54 -19.06 17.39
CA LYS A 3 -18.61 -19.81 16.69
C LYS A 3 -18.06 -20.33 15.35
N LEU A 4 -18.12 -21.64 15.15
CA LEU A 4 -17.82 -22.28 13.87
C LEU A 4 -19.13 -22.39 13.08
N LEU A 5 -19.12 -21.90 11.85
CA LEU A 5 -20.27 -21.92 10.95
C LEU A 5 -20.01 -22.87 9.79
N THR A 6 -21.02 -23.64 9.40
CA THR A 6 -21.02 -24.37 8.12
C THR A 6 -21.03 -23.39 6.94
N ASP A 7 -20.74 -23.87 5.73
CA ASP A 7 -20.78 -23.06 4.50
C ASP A 7 -22.13 -22.36 4.29
N VAL A 8 -23.24 -23.04 4.61
CA VAL A 8 -24.60 -22.49 4.44
C VAL A 8 -24.87 -21.42 5.49
N GLU A 9 -24.60 -21.71 6.76
CA GLU A 9 -24.79 -20.75 7.85
C GLU A 9 -23.90 -19.52 7.66
N PHE A 10 -22.66 -19.71 7.22
CA PHE A 10 -21.72 -18.63 6.96
C PHE A 10 -22.25 -17.67 5.88
N LYS A 11 -22.68 -18.21 4.72
CA LYS A 11 -23.23 -17.38 3.63
C LYS A 11 -24.47 -16.60 4.08
N GLN A 12 -25.32 -17.18 4.91
CA GLN A 12 -26.51 -16.53 5.45
C GLN A 12 -26.19 -15.51 6.56
N SER A 13 -25.06 -15.67 7.24
CA SER A 13 -24.64 -14.81 8.35
C SER A 13 -23.74 -13.65 7.93
N LEU A 14 -23.29 -13.60 6.67
CA LEU A 14 -22.46 -12.51 6.17
C LEU A 14 -23.18 -11.16 6.27
N VAL A 15 -22.42 -10.11 6.58
CA VAL A 15 -22.95 -8.75 6.56
C VAL A 15 -23.46 -8.43 5.15
N PRO A 16 -24.73 -7.99 5.00
CA PRO A 16 -25.28 -7.67 3.70
C PRO A 16 -24.65 -6.39 3.14
N PHE A 17 -24.21 -6.43 1.88
CA PHE A 17 -23.48 -5.33 1.26
C PHE A 17 -24.38 -4.20 0.77
N ASP A 18 -25.61 -4.50 0.36
CA ASP A 18 -26.47 -3.56 -0.36
C ASP A 18 -27.59 -2.98 0.53
N GLU A 19 -27.31 -2.84 1.84
CA GLU A 19 -28.29 -2.34 2.82
C GLU A 19 -27.81 -1.05 3.55
N PRO A 20 -27.50 0.03 2.81
CA PRO A 20 -27.02 1.29 3.39
C PRO A 20 -28.00 1.88 4.42
N TYR A 21 -29.31 1.71 4.19
CA TYR A 21 -30.35 2.15 5.12
C TYR A 21 -30.37 1.41 6.46
N LYS A 22 -29.84 0.17 6.53
CA LYS A 22 -29.64 -0.50 7.83
C LYS A 22 -28.42 0.03 8.54
N ALA A 23 -27.38 0.44 7.80
CA ALA A 23 -26.21 1.09 8.38
C ALA A 23 -26.57 2.44 9.04
N THR A 24 -27.38 3.28 8.38
CA THR A 24 -27.83 4.57 8.96
C THR A 24 -28.62 4.42 10.26
N LYS A 25 -29.37 3.33 10.39
CA LYS A 25 -30.16 3.02 11.60
C LYS A 25 -29.35 2.26 12.67
N GLY A 26 -28.08 1.94 12.42
CA GLY A 26 -27.27 1.09 13.31
C GLY A 26 -27.82 -0.33 13.45
N GLN A 27 -28.55 -0.81 12.44
CA GLN A 27 -29.23 -2.11 12.40
C GLN A 27 -28.50 -3.13 11.52
N LEU A 28 -27.39 -2.75 10.88
CA LEU A 28 -26.58 -3.67 10.10
C LEU A 28 -25.90 -4.68 11.03
N ARG A 29 -26.03 -5.97 10.71
CA ARG A 29 -25.55 -7.09 11.53
C ARG A 29 -24.93 -8.15 10.63
N GLY A 30 -24.02 -8.95 11.18
CA GLY A 30 -23.50 -10.14 10.52
C GLY A 30 -21.98 -10.29 10.63
N VAL A 31 -21.48 -11.41 10.14
CA VAL A 31 -20.08 -11.80 10.15
C VAL A 31 -19.28 -10.91 9.20
N LEU A 32 -18.31 -10.19 9.77
CA LEU A 32 -17.43 -9.28 9.04
C LEU A 32 -16.07 -9.93 8.77
N THR A 33 -15.44 -10.48 9.82
CA THR A 33 -14.13 -11.12 9.73
C THR A 33 -14.20 -12.55 10.22
N TYR A 34 -13.42 -13.42 9.59
CA TYR A 34 -13.47 -14.85 9.83
C TYR A 34 -12.15 -15.53 9.44
N ILE A 35 -11.99 -16.76 9.89
CA ILE A 35 -10.96 -17.71 9.47
C ILE A 35 -11.65 -18.89 8.80
N LYS A 36 -11.26 -19.20 7.56
CA LYS A 36 -11.68 -20.44 6.90
C LYS A 36 -10.88 -21.61 7.48
N THR A 37 -11.56 -22.62 7.98
CA THR A 37 -10.97 -23.87 8.49
C THR A 37 -11.37 -25.04 7.58
N LYS A 38 -10.89 -26.26 7.88
CA LYS A 38 -11.34 -27.46 7.17
C LYS A 38 -12.80 -27.82 7.46
N GLU A 39 -13.30 -27.41 8.63
CA GLU A 39 -14.63 -27.77 9.15
C GLU A 39 -15.68 -26.67 8.92
N GLY A 40 -15.27 -25.51 8.39
CA GLY A 40 -16.17 -24.39 8.11
C GLY A 40 -15.49 -23.02 8.31
N TYR A 41 -16.21 -22.08 8.92
CA TYR A 41 -15.76 -20.71 9.13
C TYR A 41 -15.80 -20.33 10.60
N SER A 42 -14.64 -20.01 11.18
CA SER A 42 -14.54 -19.48 12.54
C SER A 42 -14.71 -17.96 12.52
N VAL A 43 -15.78 -17.46 13.14
CA VAL A 43 -16.06 -16.02 13.19
C VAL A 43 -15.07 -15.31 14.11
N LEU A 44 -14.50 -14.20 13.65
CA LEU A 44 -13.61 -13.36 14.45
C LEU A 44 -14.31 -12.09 14.95
N SER A 45 -15.10 -11.44 14.10
CA SER A 45 -15.88 -10.26 14.47
C SER A 45 -17.12 -10.13 13.61
N ASN A 46 -18.17 -9.62 14.22
CA ASN A 46 -19.37 -9.18 13.56
C ASN A 46 -19.34 -7.65 13.36
N TYR A 47 -20.14 -7.14 12.43
CA TYR A 47 -20.19 -5.71 12.11
C TYR A 47 -20.60 -4.86 13.34
N GLU A 48 -21.54 -5.35 14.13
CA GLU A 48 -22.04 -4.66 15.32
C GLU A 48 -21.01 -4.53 16.44
N ASP A 49 -19.96 -5.35 16.44
CA ASP A 49 -18.92 -5.32 17.47
C ASP A 49 -18.22 -3.95 17.48
N ASP A 50 -17.93 -3.41 18.66
CA ASP A 50 -17.17 -2.16 18.80
C ASP A 50 -15.65 -2.36 18.63
N GLU A 51 -15.20 -3.60 18.45
CA GLU A 51 -13.84 -3.94 18.06
C GLU A 51 -13.88 -5.00 16.96
N TRP A 52 -13.29 -4.68 15.81
CA TRP A 52 -13.10 -5.62 14.70
C TRP A 52 -11.68 -6.19 14.74
N ILE A 53 -11.59 -7.50 14.84
CA ILE A 53 -10.36 -8.29 14.90
C ILE A 53 -10.17 -8.99 13.55
N PHE A 54 -8.98 -8.86 12.98
CA PHE A 54 -8.62 -9.44 11.69
C PHE A 54 -7.73 -10.68 11.89
N PRO A 55 -7.83 -11.69 11.01
CA PRO A 55 -6.94 -12.83 11.06
C PRO A 55 -5.51 -12.40 10.72
N ALA A 56 -4.52 -13.18 11.20
CA ALA A 56 -3.10 -12.86 11.02
C ALA A 56 -2.70 -12.65 9.55
N SER A 57 -3.37 -13.34 8.63
CA SER A 57 -3.16 -13.30 7.18
C SER A 57 -3.62 -12.02 6.51
N LYS A 58 -4.33 -11.12 7.22
CA LYS A 58 -4.71 -9.80 6.72
C LYS A 58 -3.67 -8.71 7.03
N GLY A 59 -2.60 -9.07 7.75
CA GLY A 59 -1.47 -8.19 8.00
C GLY A 59 -0.21 -8.72 7.32
N THR A 60 0.68 -7.80 6.99
CA THR A 60 2.02 -8.12 6.50
C THR A 60 2.83 -8.87 7.56
N ALA A 61 3.80 -9.69 7.14
CA ALA A 61 4.67 -10.40 8.07
C ALA A 61 5.36 -9.44 9.07
N GLY A 62 5.38 -9.85 10.35
CA GLY A 62 5.92 -9.03 11.44
C GLY A 62 4.99 -7.91 11.94
N LEU A 63 3.75 -7.83 11.47
CA LEU A 63 2.77 -6.87 11.99
C LEU A 63 2.34 -7.25 13.41
N MET A 64 2.34 -6.27 14.32
CA MET A 64 1.94 -6.50 15.72
C MET A 64 0.44 -6.82 15.82
N LYS A 65 0.06 -7.72 16.74
CA LYS A 65 -1.35 -8.12 16.99
C LYS A 65 -2.29 -6.94 17.22
N SER A 66 -1.83 -5.89 17.92
CA SER A 66 -2.63 -4.67 18.17
C SER A 66 -2.97 -3.89 16.89
N LYS A 67 -2.21 -4.09 15.80
CA LYS A 67 -2.44 -3.48 14.50
C LYS A 67 -3.42 -4.29 13.62
N LEU A 68 -3.76 -5.52 14.02
CA LEU A 68 -4.82 -6.36 13.42
C LEU A 68 -6.20 -6.10 14.05
N LYS A 69 -6.37 -4.94 14.69
CA LYS A 69 -7.60 -4.54 15.36
C LYS A 69 -8.01 -3.13 14.97
N ILE A 70 -9.31 -2.93 14.80
CA ILE A 70 -9.94 -1.62 14.61
C ILE A 70 -10.99 -1.45 15.69
N SER A 71 -10.76 -0.52 16.63
CA SER A 71 -11.69 -0.23 17.71
C SER A 71 -12.52 1.02 17.43
N PHE A 72 -13.78 1.02 17.83
CA PHE A 72 -14.75 2.10 17.66
C PHE A 72 -15.19 2.73 18.98
N HIS A 73 -14.63 2.31 20.12
CA HIS A 73 -15.01 2.81 21.45
C HIS A 73 -14.89 4.33 21.62
N ASN A 74 -14.01 4.99 20.85
CA ASN A 74 -13.81 6.45 20.95
C ASN A 74 -14.88 7.26 20.19
N PHE A 75 -15.89 6.63 19.59
CA PHE A 75 -17.00 7.28 18.92
C PHE A 75 -18.27 7.20 19.78
N HIS A 76 -18.45 8.21 20.64
CA HIS A 76 -19.60 8.27 21.56
C HIS A 76 -20.92 8.56 20.86
N ASN A 77 -20.90 9.39 19.80
CA ASN A 77 -22.07 9.63 18.96
C ASN A 77 -22.33 8.41 18.06
N GLN A 78 -23.53 7.83 18.18
CA GLN A 78 -23.90 6.62 17.44
C GLN A 78 -23.87 6.82 15.93
N GLN A 79 -24.44 7.91 15.40
CA GLN A 79 -24.44 8.18 13.96
C GLN A 79 -23.02 8.33 13.41
N GLN A 80 -22.13 9.00 14.14
CA GLN A 80 -20.72 9.09 13.77
C GLN A 80 -20.03 7.73 13.76
N ARG A 81 -20.29 6.89 14.77
CA ARG A 81 -19.75 5.53 14.84
C ARG A 81 -20.20 4.68 13.65
N GLU A 82 -21.48 4.74 13.28
CA GLU A 82 -22.02 3.99 12.14
C GLU A 82 -21.44 4.49 10.81
N MET A 83 -21.27 5.80 10.60
CA MET A 83 -20.60 6.34 9.41
C MET A 83 -19.15 5.83 9.29
N VAL A 84 -18.41 5.79 10.40
CA VAL A 84 -17.03 5.30 10.39
C VAL A 84 -16.96 3.80 10.13
N LYS A 85 -17.83 3.00 10.78
CA LYS A 85 -17.94 1.57 10.51
C LYS A 85 -18.28 1.31 9.04
N TRP A 86 -19.28 2.00 8.51
CA TRP A 86 -19.71 1.86 7.12
C TRP A 86 -18.62 2.24 6.12
N THR A 87 -17.91 3.34 6.38
CA THR A 87 -16.76 3.76 5.56
C THR A 87 -15.69 2.68 5.52
N ILE A 88 -15.27 2.19 6.69
CA ILE A 88 -14.22 1.16 6.79
C ILE A 88 -14.68 -0.17 6.17
N PHE A 89 -15.93 -0.56 6.35
CA PHE A 89 -16.50 -1.75 5.74
C PHE A 89 -16.40 -1.73 4.22
N ASN A 90 -16.74 -0.60 3.59
CA ASN A 90 -16.58 -0.41 2.15
C ASN A 90 -15.10 -0.40 1.72
N GLU A 91 -14.20 0.15 2.53
CA GLU A 91 -12.77 0.08 2.24
C GLU A 91 -12.23 -1.35 2.27
N ILE A 92 -12.68 -2.17 3.24
CA ILE A 92 -12.33 -3.60 3.34
C ILE A 92 -12.84 -4.35 2.10
N LYS A 93 -14.08 -4.08 1.67
CA LYS A 93 -14.65 -4.64 0.42
C LYS A 93 -13.78 -4.30 -0.80
N ASN A 94 -13.22 -3.10 -0.82
CA ASN A 94 -12.32 -2.64 -1.87
C ASN A 94 -10.89 -3.19 -1.77
N GLY A 95 -10.61 -4.10 -0.84
CA GLY A 95 -9.30 -4.75 -0.73
C GLY A 95 -8.25 -3.91 -0.01
N ASN A 96 -8.65 -2.86 0.71
CA ASN A 96 -7.71 -2.08 1.51
C ASN A 96 -7.21 -2.90 2.70
N ASN A 97 -5.89 -2.83 2.92
CA ASN A 97 -5.25 -3.48 4.06
C ASN A 97 -5.67 -2.85 5.41
N VAL A 98 -5.54 -3.63 6.48
CA VAL A 98 -5.96 -3.23 7.84
C VAL A 98 -5.24 -1.95 8.30
N SER A 99 -3.97 -1.78 7.95
CA SER A 99 -3.20 -0.57 8.30
C SER A 99 -3.79 0.71 7.69
N SER A 100 -4.23 0.65 6.44
CA SER A 100 -4.86 1.78 5.73
C SER A 100 -6.21 2.11 6.35
N ASN A 101 -7.02 1.10 6.65
CA ASN A 101 -8.31 1.23 7.32
C ASN A 101 -8.17 1.87 8.71
N ARG A 102 -7.13 1.50 9.48
CA ARG A 102 -6.81 2.14 10.76
C ARG A 102 -6.43 3.61 10.60
N THR A 103 -5.69 3.96 9.56
CA THR A 103 -5.37 5.36 9.24
C THR A 103 -6.64 6.16 8.91
N THR A 104 -7.51 5.63 8.05
CA THR A 104 -8.82 6.25 7.77
C THR A 104 -9.62 6.47 9.06
N ARG A 105 -9.76 5.41 9.89
CA ARG A 105 -10.44 5.48 11.19
C ARG A 105 -9.90 6.62 12.07
N ASN A 106 -8.58 6.75 12.18
CA ASN A 106 -7.94 7.75 13.04
C ASN A 106 -8.15 9.18 12.50
N ASN A 107 -8.11 9.36 11.18
CA ASN A 107 -8.40 10.65 10.56
C ASN A 107 -9.87 11.04 10.73
N LEU A 108 -10.80 10.10 10.58
CA LEU A 108 -12.22 10.31 10.87
C LEU A 108 -12.46 10.63 12.34
N SER A 109 -11.78 9.94 13.25
CA SER A 109 -11.82 10.26 14.68
C SER A 109 -11.36 11.70 14.94
N SER A 110 -10.28 12.14 14.29
CA SER A 110 -9.80 13.52 14.40
C SER A 110 -10.81 14.54 13.85
N PHE A 111 -11.49 14.22 12.74
CA PHE A 111 -12.53 15.06 12.14
C PHE A 111 -13.75 15.17 13.04
N PHE A 112 -14.31 14.04 13.51
CA PHE A 112 -15.48 14.07 14.39
C PHE A 112 -15.19 14.71 15.75
N GLN A 113 -13.99 14.53 16.30
CA GLN A 113 -13.56 15.28 17.48
C GLN A 113 -13.54 16.79 17.25
N TRP A 114 -13.20 17.25 16.05
CA TRP A 114 -13.28 18.67 15.69
C TRP A 114 -14.72 19.13 15.51
N VAL A 115 -15.55 18.37 14.79
CA VAL A 115 -16.98 18.66 14.59
C VAL A 115 -17.70 18.81 15.94
N ASN A 116 -17.41 17.91 16.89
CA ASN A 116 -18.05 17.90 18.21
C ASN A 116 -17.65 19.08 19.11
N LYS A 117 -16.70 19.94 18.69
CA LYS A 117 -16.37 21.18 19.41
C LYS A 117 -17.34 22.33 19.11
N SER A 118 -18.17 22.21 18.07
CA SER A 118 -19.10 23.25 17.65
C SER A 118 -20.47 22.64 17.35
N GLU A 119 -21.47 23.02 18.16
CA GLU A 119 -22.86 22.58 17.94
C GLU A 119 -23.38 23.01 16.56
N THR A 120 -22.96 24.19 16.08
CA THR A 120 -23.30 24.67 14.73
C THR A 120 -22.75 23.76 13.64
N ILE A 121 -21.49 23.33 13.74
CA ILE A 121 -20.88 22.44 12.74
C ILE A 121 -21.54 21.05 12.80
N LEU A 122 -21.82 20.56 14.02
CA LEU A 122 -22.53 19.30 14.21
C LEU A 122 -23.93 19.31 13.59
N ALA A 123 -24.71 20.39 13.80
CA ALA A 123 -26.05 20.54 13.22
C ALA A 123 -26.02 20.71 11.69
N ASN A 124 -25.02 21.41 11.17
CA ASN A 124 -24.86 21.62 9.74
C ASN A 124 -24.41 20.35 9.01
N GLY A 125 -23.64 19.48 9.66
CA GLY A 125 -23.09 18.28 9.06
C GLY A 125 -21.93 18.57 8.10
N LEU A 126 -21.60 17.61 7.24
CA LEU A 126 -20.63 17.75 6.15
C LEU A 126 -21.28 18.49 4.97
N THR A 127 -20.85 19.73 4.79
CA THR A 127 -21.21 20.64 3.70
C THR A 127 -19.92 21.21 3.10
N ALA A 128 -19.99 21.90 1.95
CA ALA A 128 -18.82 22.59 1.41
C ALA A 128 -18.28 23.66 2.38
N ASN A 129 -19.14 24.30 3.19
CA ASN A 129 -18.69 25.28 4.17
C ASN A 129 -17.98 24.65 5.37
N SER A 130 -18.54 23.60 5.97
CA SER A 130 -17.89 22.92 7.11
C SER A 130 -16.59 22.23 6.69
N ALA A 131 -16.52 21.71 5.46
CA ALA A 131 -15.28 21.21 4.87
C ALA A 131 -14.23 22.31 4.75
N ARG A 132 -14.58 23.50 4.24
CA ARG A 132 -13.68 24.66 4.14
C ARG A 132 -13.14 25.10 5.51
N GLU A 133 -13.99 25.10 6.54
CA GLU A 133 -13.57 25.39 7.92
C GLU A 133 -12.61 24.33 8.46
N TYR A 134 -12.87 23.05 8.17
CA TYR A 134 -11.96 21.97 8.55
C TYR A 134 -10.61 22.07 7.83
N VAL A 135 -10.60 22.44 6.55
CA VAL A 135 -9.35 22.69 5.79
C VAL A 135 -8.52 23.77 6.45
N LYS A 136 -9.14 24.89 6.89
CA LYS A 136 -8.44 25.94 7.63
C LYS A 136 -7.85 25.39 8.93
N TYR A 137 -8.63 24.63 9.69
CA TYR A 137 -8.19 23.99 10.93
C TYR A 137 -7.00 23.06 10.71
N VAL A 138 -7.08 22.11 9.76
CA VAL A 138 -6.01 21.17 9.43
C VAL A 138 -4.75 21.89 8.95
N ASN A 139 -4.90 22.97 8.19
CA ASN A 139 -3.76 23.74 7.70
C ASN A 139 -2.99 24.49 8.80
N GLN A 140 -3.65 24.78 9.93
CA GLN A 140 -3.09 25.43 11.11
C GLN A 140 -2.65 24.42 12.20
N GLN A 141 -2.90 23.12 12.01
CA GLN A 141 -2.47 22.12 12.99
C GLN A 141 -0.96 21.96 13.02
N GLU A 142 -0.43 21.77 14.23
CA GLU A 142 0.97 21.49 14.51
C GLU A 142 1.17 20.03 14.95
N ASN A 143 2.34 19.50 14.65
CA ASN A 143 2.79 18.23 15.18
C ASN A 143 3.28 18.44 16.62
N MET A 144 2.65 17.73 17.57
CA MET A 144 2.93 17.87 19.00
C MET A 144 4.40 17.62 19.37
N ASN A 145 5.12 16.79 18.61
CA ASN A 145 6.51 16.45 18.92
C ASN A 145 7.51 17.49 18.40
N THR A 146 7.16 18.20 17.33
CA THR A 146 8.08 19.13 16.65
C THR A 146 7.68 20.60 16.80
N GLY A 147 6.43 20.90 17.19
CA GLY A 147 5.86 22.26 17.17
C GLY A 147 5.64 22.84 15.77
N LEU A 148 6.19 22.20 14.73
CA LEU A 148 6.00 22.60 13.34
C LEU A 148 4.61 22.23 12.81
N LEU A 149 4.12 23.00 11.83
CA LEU A 149 2.91 22.69 11.08
C LEU A 149 2.96 21.28 10.48
N LEU A 150 1.78 20.64 10.37
CA LEU A 150 1.67 19.34 9.72
C LEU A 150 2.23 19.38 8.29
N SER A 151 2.94 18.31 7.91
CA SER A 151 3.44 18.18 6.54
C SER A 151 2.28 18.07 5.54
N PRO A 152 2.47 18.51 4.29
CA PRO A 152 1.44 18.42 3.26
C PRO A 152 0.82 17.01 3.13
N GLY A 153 1.63 15.96 3.08
CA GLY A 153 1.13 14.57 2.98
C GLY A 153 0.25 14.14 4.17
N VAL A 154 0.56 14.59 5.39
CA VAL A 154 -0.30 14.31 6.56
C VAL A 154 -1.63 15.06 6.44
N LYS A 155 -1.61 16.30 5.95
CA LYS A 155 -2.82 17.09 5.70
C LYS A 155 -3.71 16.41 4.65
N VAL A 156 -3.13 15.94 3.53
CA VAL A 156 -3.88 15.21 2.49
C VAL A 156 -4.61 14.01 3.08
N LYS A 157 -3.96 13.18 3.89
CA LYS A 157 -4.61 12.01 4.51
C LYS A 157 -5.78 12.38 5.40
N LYS A 158 -5.67 13.49 6.15
CA LYS A 158 -6.77 14.00 6.99
C LYS A 158 -7.94 14.45 6.14
N LEU A 159 -7.67 15.21 5.08
CA LEU A 159 -8.70 15.75 4.19
C LEU A 159 -9.36 14.67 3.32
N ARG A 160 -8.60 13.66 2.85
CA ARG A 160 -9.15 12.51 2.11
C ARG A 160 -10.17 11.72 2.93
N ALA A 161 -10.11 11.78 4.26
CA ALA A 161 -11.13 11.14 5.08
C ALA A 161 -12.54 11.73 4.82
N LEU A 162 -12.65 13.02 4.48
CA LEU A 162 -13.92 13.66 4.12
C LEU A 162 -14.41 13.20 2.75
N GLU A 163 -13.51 13.02 1.76
CA GLU A 163 -13.85 12.44 0.46
C GLU A 163 -14.40 11.01 0.62
N LYS A 164 -13.79 10.20 1.49
CA LYS A 164 -14.28 8.86 1.82
C LYS A 164 -15.65 8.88 2.50
N LEU A 165 -15.88 9.81 3.44
CA LEU A 165 -17.21 10.00 4.04
C LEU A 165 -18.23 10.36 2.97
N TYR A 166 -17.92 11.29 2.08
CA TYR A 166 -18.86 11.65 1.01
C TYR A 166 -19.14 10.46 0.08
N LYS A 167 -18.09 9.76 -0.37
CA LYS A 167 -18.18 8.61 -1.26
C LYS A 167 -19.09 7.50 -0.72
N TYR A 168 -18.99 7.19 0.58
CA TYR A 168 -19.71 6.04 1.15
C TYR A 168 -20.93 6.41 2.00
N CYS A 169 -21.01 7.62 2.55
CA CYS A 169 -22.02 8.01 3.52
C CYS A 169 -22.97 9.13 3.03
N ASN A 170 -23.05 9.41 1.72
CA ASN A 170 -23.97 10.42 1.16
C ASN A 170 -25.47 10.22 1.46
N HIS A 171 -25.86 9.03 1.94
CA HIS A 171 -27.22 8.69 2.36
C HIS A 171 -27.44 8.85 3.88
N PHE A 172 -26.43 9.27 4.63
CA PHE A 172 -26.58 9.70 6.03
C PHE A 172 -26.94 11.19 6.04
N ASP A 173 -27.93 11.60 6.85
CA ASP A 173 -28.37 13.01 6.96
C ASP A 173 -27.24 13.99 7.31
N PHE A 174 -26.18 13.49 7.95
CA PHE A 174 -24.99 14.27 8.26
C PHE A 174 -24.22 14.70 7.00
N VAL A 175 -24.24 13.92 5.90
CA VAL A 175 -23.47 14.20 4.68
C VAL A 175 -24.39 14.83 3.63
N LYS A 176 -24.27 16.14 3.44
CA LYS A 176 -25.20 16.91 2.60
C LYS A 176 -24.62 17.27 1.23
N GLU A 177 -23.34 17.63 1.19
CA GLU A 177 -22.68 18.12 -0.03
C GLU A 177 -21.28 17.51 -0.20
N HIS A 178 -20.79 17.52 -1.44
CA HIS A 178 -19.39 17.18 -1.72
C HIS A 178 -18.47 18.19 -1.01
N PRO A 179 -17.41 17.76 -0.30
CA PRO A 179 -16.55 18.64 0.50
C PRO A 179 -15.94 19.82 -0.29
N TRP A 180 -15.59 19.59 -1.55
CA TRP A 180 -15.03 20.58 -2.47
C TRP A 180 -15.25 20.17 -3.93
N VAL A 181 -16.23 20.77 -4.62
CA VAL A 181 -16.55 20.46 -6.02
C VAL A 181 -15.40 20.94 -6.93
N GLU A 182 -14.98 20.13 -7.90
CA GLU A 182 -13.86 20.41 -8.82
C GLU A 182 -12.48 20.57 -8.19
N SER A 183 -12.30 20.15 -6.93
CA SER A 183 -11.00 20.16 -6.26
C SER A 183 -10.69 18.81 -5.61
N SER A 184 -9.59 18.70 -4.89
CA SER A 184 -9.18 17.47 -4.20
C SER A 184 -8.56 17.75 -2.83
N ALA A 185 -8.50 16.73 -1.97
CA ALA A 185 -7.77 16.77 -0.71
C ALA A 185 -6.31 17.23 -0.89
N ALA A 186 -5.67 16.89 -2.02
CA ALA A 186 -4.32 17.32 -2.36
C ALA A 186 -4.25 18.83 -2.57
N GLU A 187 -5.16 19.40 -3.36
CA GLU A 187 -5.24 20.84 -3.60
C GLU A 187 -5.58 21.61 -2.32
N GLN A 188 -6.55 21.12 -1.53
CA GLN A 188 -6.92 21.75 -0.25
C GLN A 188 -5.78 21.74 0.78
N ALA A 189 -4.90 20.73 0.71
CA ALA A 189 -3.67 20.65 1.50
C ALA A 189 -2.51 21.48 0.92
N LYS A 190 -2.72 22.18 -0.22
CA LYS A 190 -1.68 22.87 -1.00
C LYS A 190 -0.56 21.95 -1.47
N PHE A 191 -0.88 20.67 -1.67
CA PHE A 191 0.04 19.63 -2.09
C PHE A 191 -0.04 19.39 -3.60
N VAL A 192 0.17 20.47 -4.35
CA VAL A 192 0.15 20.50 -5.83
C VAL A 192 1.26 21.41 -6.35
N GLY A 193 1.54 21.35 -7.65
CA GLY A 193 2.50 22.21 -8.32
C GLY A 193 3.89 22.15 -7.67
N LYS A 194 4.43 23.32 -7.28
CA LYS A 194 5.76 23.42 -6.68
C LYS A 194 5.88 22.64 -5.37
N THR A 195 4.90 22.69 -4.46
CA THR A 195 4.98 21.94 -3.19
C THR A 195 5.07 20.44 -3.42
N LEU A 196 4.32 19.91 -4.38
CA LEU A 196 4.39 18.51 -4.77
C LEU A 196 5.78 18.20 -5.37
N LYS A 197 6.27 19.04 -6.27
CA LYS A 197 7.59 18.91 -6.90
C LYS A 197 8.72 18.94 -5.87
N ASP A 198 8.77 19.97 -5.02
CA ASP A 198 9.78 20.12 -3.95
C ASP A 198 9.75 18.92 -3.00
N SER A 199 8.55 18.41 -2.68
CA SER A 199 8.41 17.26 -1.80
C SER A 199 8.75 15.92 -2.46
N ILE A 200 8.70 15.84 -3.79
CA ILE A 200 9.26 14.74 -4.57
C ILE A 200 10.80 14.88 -4.56
N GLU A 201 11.32 16.07 -4.83
CA GLU A 201 12.76 16.33 -4.97
C GLU A 201 13.55 16.33 -3.65
N THR A 202 12.90 16.46 -2.50
CA THR A 202 13.57 16.49 -1.18
C THR A 202 13.51 15.12 -0.48
N PRO A 203 14.66 14.49 -0.15
CA PRO A 203 14.69 13.17 0.47
C PRO A 203 14.33 13.21 1.95
N LYS A 204 13.50 12.29 2.42
CA LYS A 204 13.40 11.96 3.86
C LYS A 204 14.21 10.73 4.24
N THR A 205 14.37 9.77 3.34
CA THR A 205 15.07 8.51 3.63
C THR A 205 16.45 8.45 2.99
N GLN A 206 17.49 8.99 3.61
CA GLN A 206 18.86 9.07 3.04
C GLN A 206 19.44 7.70 2.61
N ILE A 207 20.29 7.69 1.58
CA ILE A 207 21.14 6.52 1.21
C ILE A 207 22.13 6.23 2.34
N ILE A 208 22.50 4.96 2.54
CA ILE A 208 23.50 4.59 3.53
C ILE A 208 24.88 5.11 3.07
N PRO A 209 25.58 5.95 3.85
CA PRO A 209 26.89 6.48 3.46
C PRO A 209 27.90 5.36 3.23
N GLU A 210 28.73 5.49 2.20
CA GLU A 210 29.66 4.44 1.76
C GLU A 210 30.59 3.96 2.88
N ASP A 211 31.21 4.89 3.62
CA ASP A 211 32.08 4.55 4.76
C ASP A 211 31.36 3.76 5.87
N THR A 212 30.10 4.14 6.14
CA THR A 212 29.24 3.44 7.10
C THR A 212 28.86 2.07 6.57
N LEU A 213 28.48 1.97 5.30
CA LEU A 213 28.10 0.72 4.66
C LEU A 213 29.27 -0.27 4.62
N HIS A 214 30.47 0.17 4.26
CA HIS A 214 31.67 -0.66 4.23
C HIS A 214 32.02 -1.22 5.60
N SER A 215 31.97 -0.35 6.63
CA SER A 215 32.21 -0.74 8.02
C SER A 215 31.17 -1.75 8.52
N LEU A 216 29.89 -1.54 8.18
CA LEU A 216 28.81 -2.49 8.48
C LEU A 216 28.99 -3.81 7.76
N CYS A 217 29.37 -3.81 6.48
CA CYS A 217 29.61 -5.02 5.70
C CYS A 217 30.72 -5.86 6.33
N LYS A 218 31.86 -5.24 6.70
CA LYS A 218 32.95 -5.93 7.40
C LYS A 218 32.49 -6.52 8.73
N TYR A 219 31.83 -5.70 9.55
CA TYR A 219 31.36 -6.11 10.87
C TYR A 219 30.37 -7.28 10.80
N THR A 220 29.33 -7.14 9.97
CA THR A 220 28.26 -8.15 9.83
C THR A 220 28.74 -9.41 9.11
N LYS A 221 29.68 -9.30 8.15
CA LYS A 221 30.31 -10.48 7.52
C LYS A 221 31.07 -11.31 8.54
N SER A 222 31.76 -10.68 9.49
CA SER A 222 32.46 -11.40 10.56
C SER A 222 31.52 -12.29 11.39
N TYR A 223 30.25 -11.91 11.54
CA TYR A 223 29.22 -12.75 12.19
C TYR A 223 28.79 -13.94 11.32
N ILE A 224 28.65 -13.74 10.01
CA ILE A 224 28.36 -14.82 9.07
C ILE A 224 29.49 -15.85 9.10
N ASP A 225 30.75 -15.40 9.11
CA ASP A 225 31.93 -16.28 9.10
C ASP A 225 32.00 -17.18 10.34
N ARG A 226 31.62 -16.65 11.52
CA ARG A 226 31.59 -17.40 12.80
C ARG A 226 30.22 -17.98 13.15
N ALA A 227 29.27 -17.98 12.22
CA ALA A 227 27.90 -18.40 12.50
C ALA A 227 27.83 -19.85 13.01
N ASN A 228 28.65 -20.74 12.44
CA ASN A 228 28.69 -22.15 12.84
C ASN A 228 29.09 -22.34 14.30
N ASP A 229 30.07 -21.58 14.78
CA ASP A 229 30.54 -21.65 16.17
C ASP A 229 29.48 -21.09 17.13
N LEU A 230 28.87 -19.95 16.80
CA LEU A 230 27.81 -19.37 17.63
C LEU A 230 26.60 -20.29 17.76
N LEU A 231 26.20 -20.91 16.64
CA LEU A 231 25.06 -21.82 16.61
C LEU A 231 25.36 -23.16 17.28
N SER A 232 26.60 -23.66 17.24
CA SER A 232 26.96 -24.90 17.96
C SER A 232 26.84 -24.73 19.47
N TYR A 233 27.23 -23.59 20.04
CA TYR A 233 27.00 -23.28 21.46
C TYR A 233 25.51 -23.20 21.80
N LYS A 234 24.70 -22.63 20.90
CA LYS A 234 23.24 -22.57 21.09
C LYS A 234 22.62 -23.97 21.15
N GLU A 235 23.00 -24.84 20.23
CA GLU A 235 22.53 -26.23 20.14
C GLU A 235 23.01 -27.07 21.34
N MET A 236 24.28 -26.95 21.71
CA MET A 236 24.84 -27.66 22.87
C MET A 236 24.11 -27.33 24.17
N LEU A 237 23.62 -26.08 24.30
CA LEU A 237 22.92 -25.61 25.49
C LEU A 237 21.40 -25.74 25.41
N GLU A 238 20.88 -26.27 24.31
CA GLU A 238 19.45 -26.42 24.10
C GLU A 238 18.84 -27.34 25.17
N GLY A 239 17.75 -26.89 25.79
CA GLY A 239 17.12 -27.57 26.92
C GLY A 239 17.90 -27.48 28.26
N LEU A 240 19.24 -27.43 28.24
CA LEU A 240 20.06 -27.28 29.45
C LEU A 240 19.91 -25.89 30.06
N ALA A 241 19.97 -24.84 29.24
CA ALA A 241 19.84 -23.46 29.73
C ALA A 241 18.49 -23.17 30.40
N TYR A 242 17.42 -23.87 29.97
CA TYR A 242 16.10 -23.78 30.57
C TYR A 242 15.99 -24.56 31.89
N LYS A 243 16.62 -25.75 31.97
CA LYS A 243 16.56 -26.62 33.14
C LYS A 243 17.52 -26.22 34.25
N ASP A 244 18.72 -25.75 33.90
CA ASP A 244 19.82 -25.46 34.82
C ASP A 244 20.75 -24.37 34.25
N SER A 245 20.35 -23.11 34.45
CA SER A 245 21.09 -21.94 33.97
C SER A 245 22.48 -21.80 34.59
N TYR A 246 22.67 -22.31 35.82
CA TYR A 246 23.98 -22.32 36.48
C TYR A 246 24.96 -23.24 35.75
N LYS A 247 24.57 -24.47 35.44
CA LYS A 247 25.42 -25.39 34.66
C LYS A 247 25.71 -24.87 33.26
N ALA A 248 24.70 -24.30 32.58
CA ALA A 248 24.89 -23.69 31.27
C ALA A 248 25.94 -22.57 31.30
N ASN A 249 25.87 -21.67 32.30
CA ASN A 249 26.89 -20.64 32.49
C ASN A 249 28.27 -21.21 32.80
N LYS A 250 28.37 -22.28 33.61
CA LYS A 250 29.65 -22.92 33.92
C LYS A 250 30.33 -23.48 32.67
N VAL A 251 29.57 -24.14 31.80
CA VAL A 251 30.06 -24.64 30.51
C VAL A 251 30.56 -23.48 29.65
N LEU A 252 29.80 -22.39 29.57
CA LEU A 252 30.16 -21.22 28.78
C LEU A 252 31.43 -20.52 29.27
N ILE A 253 31.54 -20.27 30.58
CA ILE A 253 32.74 -19.65 31.18
C ILE A 253 33.98 -20.51 30.92
N THR A 254 33.85 -21.84 31.00
CA THR A 254 34.96 -22.76 30.70
C THR A 254 35.40 -22.68 29.22
N ASN A 255 34.52 -22.23 28.33
CA ASN A 255 34.75 -22.07 26.91
C ASN A 255 35.02 -20.60 26.50
N GLY A 256 35.41 -19.74 27.45
CA GLY A 256 35.82 -18.36 27.16
C GLY A 256 34.68 -17.34 27.03
N TRP A 257 33.47 -17.69 27.46
CA TRP A 257 32.33 -16.76 27.55
C TRP A 257 32.19 -16.24 28.98
N ASP A 258 32.98 -15.22 29.32
CA ASP A 258 33.11 -14.72 30.70
C ASP A 258 31.78 -14.27 31.31
N GLN A 259 30.86 -13.72 30.50
CA GLN A 259 29.53 -13.31 30.97
C GLN A 259 28.44 -14.35 30.68
N GLY A 260 28.85 -15.58 30.33
CA GLY A 260 27.99 -16.74 30.14
C GLY A 260 26.87 -16.52 29.13
N LEU A 261 25.65 -16.96 29.48
CA LEU A 261 24.46 -16.91 28.62
C LEU A 261 24.13 -15.50 28.16
N ARG A 262 24.44 -14.46 28.95
CA ARG A 262 24.13 -13.07 28.57
C ARG A 262 24.91 -12.65 27.33
N GLU A 263 26.21 -12.93 27.31
CA GLU A 263 27.09 -12.60 26.20
C GLU A 263 26.77 -13.43 24.97
N LEU A 264 26.61 -14.75 25.12
CA LEU A 264 26.19 -15.61 24.00
C LEU A 264 24.87 -15.14 23.36
N ASN A 265 23.86 -14.81 24.18
CA ASN A 265 22.59 -14.32 23.66
C ASN A 265 22.73 -12.97 22.92
N ASN A 266 23.62 -12.09 23.36
CA ASN A 266 23.90 -10.84 22.65
C ASN A 266 24.58 -11.10 21.30
N GLU A 267 25.57 -11.99 21.25
CA GLU A 267 26.24 -12.38 20.00
C GLU A 267 25.29 -13.08 19.01
N LEU A 268 24.41 -13.96 19.51
CA LEU A 268 23.36 -14.61 18.71
C LEU A 268 22.37 -13.60 18.14
N LEU A 269 22.02 -12.58 18.92
CA LEU A 269 21.16 -11.50 18.46
C LEU A 269 21.84 -10.63 17.39
N LEU A 270 23.15 -10.41 17.49
CA LEU A 270 23.94 -9.70 16.48
C LEU A 270 24.12 -10.54 15.20
N LEU A 271 24.29 -11.86 15.33
CA LEU A 271 24.28 -12.79 14.19
C LEU A 271 22.97 -12.69 13.42
N ARG A 272 21.83 -12.81 14.10
CA ARG A 272 20.50 -12.69 13.48
C ARG A 272 20.32 -11.36 12.75
N ASP A 273 20.68 -10.25 13.41
CA ASP A 273 20.55 -8.93 12.80
C ASP A 273 21.50 -8.75 11.60
N SER A 274 22.70 -9.34 11.66
CA SER A 274 23.65 -9.37 10.55
C SER A 274 23.09 -10.14 9.35
N CYS A 275 22.43 -11.29 9.55
CA CYS A 275 21.77 -12.00 8.46
C CYS A 275 20.65 -11.16 7.82
N ILE A 276 19.80 -10.52 8.63
CA ILE A 276 18.72 -9.63 8.13
C ILE A 276 19.32 -8.45 7.35
N PHE A 277 20.43 -7.87 7.84
CA PHE A 277 21.17 -6.82 7.15
C PHE A 277 21.59 -7.26 5.74
N TRP A 278 22.17 -8.45 5.60
CA TRP A 278 22.63 -8.95 4.31
C TRP A 278 21.48 -9.25 3.34
N ILE A 279 20.35 -9.77 3.83
CA ILE A 279 19.15 -9.94 2.98
C ILE A 279 18.66 -8.57 2.48
N LEU A 280 18.51 -7.58 3.35
CA LEU A 280 18.06 -6.24 2.96
C LEU A 280 19.03 -5.58 1.96
N LEU A 281 20.33 -5.66 2.22
CA LEU A 281 21.37 -5.05 1.38
C LEU A 281 21.41 -5.64 -0.03
N THR A 282 21.31 -6.95 -0.13
CA THR A 282 21.52 -7.67 -1.40
C THR A 282 20.27 -7.78 -2.25
N THR A 283 19.10 -7.49 -1.70
CA THR A 283 17.82 -7.64 -2.41
C THR A 283 17.03 -6.34 -2.52
N GLY A 284 17.25 -5.36 -1.63
CA GLY A 284 16.39 -4.18 -1.53
C GLY A 284 14.91 -4.52 -1.23
N MET A 285 14.61 -5.72 -0.74
CA MET A 285 13.27 -6.13 -0.30
C MET A 285 12.78 -5.23 0.84
N ARG A 286 11.47 -5.01 0.92
CA ARG A 286 10.85 -4.33 2.05
C ARG A 286 10.97 -5.20 3.30
N ILE A 287 11.01 -4.59 4.48
CA ILE A 287 11.18 -5.34 5.73
C ILE A 287 10.14 -6.45 5.92
N HIS A 288 8.87 -6.23 5.59
CA HIS A 288 7.86 -7.28 5.72
C HIS A 288 8.02 -8.40 4.68
N GLU A 289 8.58 -8.11 3.50
CA GLU A 289 8.92 -9.13 2.51
C GLU A 289 10.06 -10.01 3.05
N VAL A 290 11.09 -9.41 3.66
CA VAL A 290 12.17 -10.16 4.34
C VAL A 290 11.65 -11.01 5.49
N LEU A 291 10.76 -10.45 6.32
CA LEU A 291 10.15 -11.17 7.44
C LEU A 291 9.18 -12.28 7.00
N GLY A 292 8.71 -12.22 5.75
CA GLY A 292 7.86 -13.23 5.13
C GLY A 292 8.61 -14.47 4.64
N ILE A 293 9.94 -14.43 4.56
CA ILE A 293 10.76 -15.55 4.08
C ILE A 293 10.57 -16.78 4.99
N LYS A 294 10.40 -17.93 4.34
CA LYS A 294 10.24 -19.24 4.99
C LYS A 294 11.52 -20.08 4.89
N ARG A 295 11.62 -21.17 5.67
CA ARG A 295 12.66 -22.20 5.56
C ARG A 295 12.69 -22.69 4.10
N ASN A 296 13.90 -22.87 3.55
CA ASN A 296 14.09 -23.18 2.12
C ASN A 296 13.45 -22.14 1.19
N GLY A 297 13.36 -20.88 1.64
CA GLY A 297 12.73 -19.77 0.95
C GLY A 297 13.55 -19.22 -0.20
N TYR A 298 14.20 -20.09 -0.98
CA TYR A 298 14.89 -19.75 -2.21
C TYR A 298 14.87 -20.93 -3.18
N ARG A 299 15.14 -20.66 -4.47
CA ARG A 299 15.48 -21.67 -5.46
C ARG A 299 16.74 -21.27 -6.21
N THR A 300 17.41 -22.26 -6.78
CA THR A 300 18.54 -22.06 -7.69
C THR A 300 18.11 -22.38 -9.12
N GLU A 301 18.75 -21.74 -10.09
CA GLU A 301 18.55 -22.02 -11.51
C GLU A 301 19.87 -21.85 -12.24
N THR A 302 20.28 -22.86 -13.00
CA THR A 302 21.48 -22.77 -13.84
C THR A 302 21.08 -22.38 -15.25
N LYS A 303 21.59 -21.25 -15.75
CA LYS A 303 21.43 -20.81 -17.15
C LYS A 303 22.81 -20.59 -17.75
N ASN A 304 23.08 -21.22 -18.90
CA ASN A 304 24.34 -21.08 -19.62
C ASN A 304 25.60 -21.36 -18.77
N GLY A 305 25.50 -22.25 -17.78
CA GLY A 305 26.60 -22.58 -16.86
C GLY A 305 26.76 -21.62 -15.67
N GLU A 306 25.95 -20.56 -15.56
CA GLU A 306 25.90 -19.67 -14.41
C GLU A 306 24.74 -20.01 -13.48
N GLU A 307 24.98 -19.96 -12.17
CA GLU A 307 23.95 -20.17 -11.15
C GLU A 307 23.30 -18.85 -10.73
N PHE A 308 21.96 -18.83 -10.77
CA PHE A 308 21.12 -17.74 -10.29
C PHE A 308 20.35 -18.17 -9.05
N TYR A 309 20.23 -17.28 -8.07
CA TYR A 309 19.53 -17.53 -6.81
C TYR A 309 18.31 -16.63 -6.71
N TYR A 310 17.15 -17.23 -6.44
CA TYR A 310 15.86 -16.53 -6.37
C TYR A 310 15.26 -16.73 -4.98
N ILE A 311 15.14 -15.64 -4.22
CA ILE A 311 14.56 -15.63 -2.87
C ILE A 311 13.04 -15.56 -2.99
N LYS A 312 12.33 -16.47 -2.30
CA LYS A 312 10.88 -16.61 -2.31
C LYS A 312 10.26 -15.93 -1.09
N SER A 313 9.30 -15.04 -1.33
CA SER A 313 8.49 -14.43 -0.26
C SER A 313 7.15 -13.94 -0.83
N VAL A 314 6.40 -13.18 -0.04
CA VAL A 314 5.09 -12.61 -0.43
C VAL A 314 5.19 -11.09 -0.50
N SER A 315 4.79 -10.48 -1.61
CA SER A 315 4.59 -9.04 -1.74
C SER A 315 3.10 -8.70 -1.71
N GLU A 316 2.65 -8.16 -0.57
CA GLU A 316 1.24 -7.77 -0.37
C GLU A 316 0.96 -6.33 -0.83
N LYS A 317 1.98 -5.46 -0.86
CA LYS A 317 1.80 -4.04 -1.21
C LYS A 317 1.49 -3.81 -2.68
N THR A 318 1.92 -4.71 -3.55
CA THR A 318 1.75 -4.63 -5.00
C THR A 318 0.75 -5.66 -5.51
N TYR A 319 -0.01 -6.30 -4.61
CA TYR A 319 -0.98 -7.35 -4.94
C TYR A 319 -0.39 -8.54 -5.74
N GLU A 320 0.94 -8.64 -5.84
CA GLU A 320 1.66 -9.69 -6.56
C GLU A 320 1.48 -11.06 -5.89
N GLY A 321 1.39 -11.08 -4.56
CA GLY A 321 1.31 -12.32 -3.80
C GLY A 321 2.66 -13.01 -3.70
N GLU A 322 2.70 -14.33 -3.88
CA GLU A 322 3.94 -15.11 -3.87
C GLU A 322 4.82 -14.73 -5.05
N THR A 323 6.05 -14.31 -4.77
CA THR A 323 6.97 -13.81 -5.79
C THR A 323 8.42 -14.02 -5.41
N GLU A 324 9.31 -13.69 -6.34
CA GLU A 324 10.74 -13.99 -6.25
C GLU A 324 11.62 -12.76 -6.52
N TRP A 325 12.77 -12.72 -5.84
CA TRP A 325 13.82 -11.71 -5.99
C TRP A 325 15.15 -12.38 -6.34
N ILE A 326 15.83 -11.86 -7.36
CA ILE A 326 17.19 -12.32 -7.68
C ILE A 326 18.14 -11.81 -6.58
N ALA A 327 19.06 -12.67 -6.14
CA ALA A 327 20.02 -12.34 -5.11
C ALA A 327 21.37 -13.03 -5.36
N PRO A 328 22.47 -12.51 -4.79
CA PRO A 328 23.75 -13.20 -4.75
C PRO A 328 23.70 -14.42 -3.81
N LYS A 329 24.64 -15.36 -4.01
CA LYS A 329 24.76 -16.60 -3.20
C LYS A 329 24.80 -16.35 -1.69
N ILE A 330 25.47 -15.29 -1.23
CA ILE A 330 25.53 -14.96 0.21
C ILE A 330 24.14 -14.83 0.84
N THR A 331 23.12 -14.44 0.06
CA THR A 331 21.74 -14.32 0.54
C THR A 331 21.14 -15.68 0.87
N THR A 332 21.47 -16.75 0.13
CA THR A 332 21.03 -18.11 0.47
C THR A 332 21.73 -18.63 1.71
N GLU A 333 23.04 -18.36 1.84
CA GLU A 333 23.84 -18.74 3.02
C GLU A 333 23.26 -18.13 4.31
N VAL A 334 22.88 -16.85 4.30
CA VAL A 334 22.27 -16.20 5.48
C VAL A 334 20.85 -16.70 5.76
N ILE A 335 20.09 -17.13 4.76
CA ILE A 335 18.78 -17.77 4.95
C ILE A 335 18.95 -19.13 5.64
N ASP A 336 19.97 -19.91 5.26
CA ASP A 336 20.28 -21.18 5.90
C ASP A 336 20.74 -20.99 7.35
N ILE A 337 21.59 -19.98 7.60
CA ILE A 337 21.98 -19.57 8.96
C ILE A 337 20.76 -19.18 9.81
N LEU A 338 19.85 -18.36 9.27
CA LEU A 338 18.64 -17.97 9.99
C LEU A 338 17.70 -19.15 10.22
N SER A 339 17.59 -20.07 9.26
CA SER A 339 16.79 -21.30 9.40
C SER A 339 17.30 -22.14 10.57
N ARG A 340 18.63 -22.39 10.62
CA ARG A 340 19.27 -23.08 11.74
C ARG A 340 19.12 -22.31 13.06
N TYR A 341 19.26 -20.98 13.01
CA TYR A 341 19.08 -20.11 14.18
C TYR A 341 17.68 -20.24 14.80
N VAL A 342 16.62 -20.35 14.01
CA VAL A 342 15.24 -20.40 14.53
C VAL A 342 14.72 -21.81 14.82
N GLU A 343 15.49 -22.87 14.55
CA GLU A 343 15.00 -24.25 14.65
C GLU A 343 14.39 -24.61 16.03
N PRO A 344 15.01 -24.24 17.18
CA PRO A 344 14.40 -24.47 18.50
C PRO A 344 13.03 -23.78 18.67
N LEU A 345 12.86 -22.62 18.03
CA LEU A 345 11.59 -21.90 18.03
C LEU A 345 10.58 -22.57 17.10
N GLN A 346 11.00 -23.13 15.97
CA GLN A 346 10.12 -23.89 15.10
C GLN A 346 9.57 -25.13 15.80
N SER A 347 10.42 -25.90 16.47
CA SER A 347 9.96 -27.10 17.20
C SER A 347 8.96 -26.75 18.30
N LYS A 348 9.19 -25.67 19.05
CA LYS A 348 8.22 -25.19 20.04
C LYS A 348 6.92 -24.70 19.37
N LEU A 349 6.99 -24.01 18.24
CA LEU A 349 5.81 -23.55 17.48
C LEU A 349 4.96 -24.74 17.02
N GLU A 350 5.60 -25.81 16.55
CA GLU A 350 4.94 -27.05 16.13
C GLU A 350 4.24 -27.74 17.31
N CYS A 351 4.88 -27.78 18.50
CA CYS A 351 4.24 -28.23 19.74
C CYS A 351 3.03 -27.35 20.13
N ASP A 352 3.20 -26.03 20.12
CA ASP A 352 2.13 -25.07 20.43
C ASP A 352 0.95 -25.23 19.45
N LEU A 353 1.22 -25.56 18.18
CA LEU A 353 0.20 -25.80 17.17
C LEU A 353 -0.59 -27.08 17.44
N LEU A 354 0.07 -28.15 17.90
CA LEU A 354 -0.61 -29.38 18.32
C LEU A 354 -1.51 -29.14 19.54
N ILE A 355 -1.05 -28.35 20.51
CA ILE A 355 -1.84 -27.95 21.68
C ILE A 355 -3.05 -27.10 21.24
N ALA A 356 -2.85 -26.11 20.37
CA ALA A 356 -3.94 -25.27 19.88
C ALA A 356 -4.99 -26.09 19.11
N LYS A 357 -4.56 -27.09 18.34
CA LYS A 357 -5.44 -28.05 17.65
C LYS A 357 -6.23 -28.91 18.63
N SER A 358 -5.60 -29.42 19.70
CA SER A 358 -6.30 -30.29 20.66
C SER A 358 -7.39 -29.57 21.47
N ILE A 359 -7.23 -28.26 21.71
CA ILE A 359 -8.22 -27.44 22.42
C ILE A 359 -9.20 -26.72 21.49
N GLY A 360 -9.04 -26.83 20.17
CA GLY A 360 -9.93 -26.18 19.18
C GLY A 360 -9.80 -24.65 19.11
N ASP A 361 -8.64 -24.08 19.43
CA ASP A 361 -8.42 -22.63 19.33
C ASP A 361 -8.10 -22.23 17.87
N ASN A 362 -9.15 -22.13 17.05
CA ASN A 362 -9.04 -21.78 15.62
C ASN A 362 -8.26 -20.48 15.35
N GLN A 363 -8.32 -19.50 16.27
CA GLN A 363 -7.59 -18.24 16.10
C GLN A 363 -6.09 -18.45 16.30
N GLU A 364 -5.70 -19.19 17.34
CA GLU A 364 -4.30 -19.50 17.59
C GLU A 364 -3.74 -20.48 16.56
N ILE A 365 -4.52 -21.48 16.13
CA ILE A 365 -4.16 -22.39 15.03
C ILE A 365 -3.78 -21.58 13.78
N HIS A 366 -4.67 -20.70 13.32
CA HIS A 366 -4.40 -19.87 12.14
C HIS A 366 -3.17 -18.98 12.32
N ARG A 367 -2.98 -18.39 13.51
CA ARG A 367 -1.81 -17.56 13.81
C ARG A 367 -0.51 -18.37 13.74
N LEU A 368 -0.49 -19.56 14.33
CA LEU A 368 0.66 -20.45 14.35
C LEU A 368 0.94 -21.01 12.95
N GLU A 369 -0.07 -21.40 12.18
CA GLU A 369 0.07 -21.83 10.78
C GLU A 369 0.65 -20.72 9.90
N TYR A 370 0.17 -19.48 10.03
CA TYR A 370 0.74 -18.32 9.33
C TYR A 370 2.21 -18.08 9.71
N THR A 371 2.55 -18.27 11.00
CA THR A 371 3.90 -18.07 11.53
C THR A 371 4.85 -19.22 11.14
N SER A 372 4.32 -20.43 10.97
CA SER A 372 5.06 -21.66 10.74
C SER A 372 6.06 -21.55 9.59
N GLY A 373 7.25 -22.09 9.80
CA GLY A 373 8.31 -22.09 8.80
C GLY A 373 8.97 -20.74 8.55
N SER A 374 8.59 -19.64 9.21
CA SER A 374 9.30 -18.35 9.06
C SER A 374 10.75 -18.43 9.57
N ILE A 375 11.71 -17.83 8.86
CA ILE A 375 13.10 -17.72 9.34
C ILE A 375 13.31 -16.54 10.30
N ALA A 376 12.27 -15.73 10.53
CA ALA A 376 12.33 -14.49 11.27
C ALA A 376 11.55 -14.58 12.59
N LEU A 377 11.78 -15.63 13.38
CA LEU A 377 11.05 -15.89 14.62
C LEU A 377 11.66 -15.21 15.84
N THR A 378 10.81 -14.91 16.81
CA THR A 378 11.17 -14.41 18.14
C THR A 378 10.21 -14.92 19.20
N VAL A 379 10.60 -14.73 20.47
CA VAL A 379 9.76 -15.00 21.64
C VAL A 379 9.22 -13.67 22.18
N MET A 380 7.90 -13.59 22.37
CA MET A 380 7.22 -12.48 23.02
C MET A 380 7.18 -12.69 24.53
N LYS A 381 8.15 -12.12 25.25
CA LYS A 381 8.28 -12.28 26.71
C LYS A 381 7.05 -11.76 27.47
N ASP A 382 6.43 -10.69 26.97
CA ASP A 382 5.22 -10.07 27.51
C ASP A 382 3.94 -10.88 27.26
N GLN A 383 4.00 -11.90 26.38
CA GLN A 383 2.85 -12.73 26.01
C GLN A 383 3.09 -14.20 26.36
N ASN A 384 3.52 -14.47 27.59
CA ASN A 384 3.78 -15.81 28.11
C ASN A 384 4.71 -16.64 27.21
N ASN A 385 5.77 -16.00 26.68
CA ASN A 385 6.76 -16.60 25.78
C ASN A 385 6.15 -17.23 24.51
N LYS A 386 5.06 -16.67 23.98
CA LYS A 386 4.50 -17.04 22.68
C LYS A 386 5.48 -16.72 21.56
N ILE A 387 5.49 -17.58 20.54
CA ILE A 387 6.34 -17.40 19.36
C ILE A 387 5.64 -16.52 18.35
N SER A 388 6.36 -15.57 17.77
CA SER A 388 5.87 -14.69 16.71
C SER A 388 6.96 -14.39 15.68
N ILE A 389 6.55 -13.83 14.55
CA ILE A 389 7.47 -13.20 13.60
C ILE A 389 8.02 -11.92 14.24
N LEU A 390 9.30 -11.63 14.01
CA LEU A 390 9.95 -10.38 14.42
C LEU A 390 9.15 -9.16 13.97
N SER A 391 9.07 -8.15 14.82
CA SER A 391 8.40 -6.89 14.47
C SER A 391 9.26 -6.08 13.51
N GLY A 392 8.71 -5.69 12.36
CA GLY A 392 9.39 -4.80 11.40
C GLY A 392 9.76 -3.44 12.01
N ASP A 393 8.92 -2.92 12.91
CA ASP A 393 9.19 -1.70 13.67
C ASP A 393 10.38 -1.91 14.63
N ALA A 394 10.46 -3.08 15.25
CA ALA A 394 11.56 -3.39 16.17
C ALA A 394 12.90 -3.53 15.43
N ILE A 395 12.89 -4.18 14.26
CA ILE A 395 14.07 -4.26 13.40
C ILE A 395 14.51 -2.85 12.97
N THR A 396 13.57 -2.07 12.44
CA THR A 396 13.85 -0.75 11.84
C THR A 396 14.29 0.29 12.87
N ASN A 397 13.65 0.35 14.03
CA ASN A 397 13.89 1.42 15.00
C ASN A 397 14.91 1.07 16.08
N PHE A 398 15.24 -0.22 16.27
CA PHE A 398 16.14 -0.64 17.36
C PHE A 398 17.27 -1.57 16.91
N ARG A 399 17.00 -2.58 16.08
CA ARG A 399 18.03 -3.58 15.73
C ARG A 399 19.03 -3.07 14.69
N LEU A 400 18.56 -2.49 13.60
CA LEU A 400 19.43 -1.90 12.58
C LEU A 400 20.25 -0.71 13.13
N PRO A 401 19.69 0.25 13.89
CA PRO A 401 20.49 1.28 14.55
C PRO A 401 21.51 0.72 15.54
N ASN A 402 21.22 -0.42 16.19
CA ASN A 402 22.17 -1.06 17.08
C ASN A 402 23.42 -1.56 16.34
N LEU A 403 23.32 -2.04 15.10
CA LEU A 403 24.49 -2.42 14.29
C LEU A 403 25.40 -1.21 14.04
N CYS A 404 24.84 -0.04 13.73
CA CYS A 404 25.62 1.21 13.62
C CYS A 404 26.33 1.57 14.93
N LYS A 405 25.66 1.39 16.08
CA LYS A 405 26.29 1.59 17.39
C LYS A 405 27.48 0.66 17.62
N GLN A 406 27.42 -0.59 17.19
CA GLN A 406 28.54 -1.54 17.35
C GLN A 406 29.79 -1.08 16.59
N ILE A 407 29.61 -0.48 15.42
CA ILE A 407 30.71 0.11 14.63
C ILE A 407 31.02 1.56 15.00
N LYS A 408 30.44 2.08 16.11
CA LYS A 408 30.58 3.47 16.58
C LYS A 408 30.16 4.53 15.56
N SER A 409 29.30 4.17 14.61
CA SER A 409 28.68 5.11 13.68
C SER A 409 27.47 5.79 14.33
N GLN A 410 27.34 7.10 14.15
CA GLN A 410 26.17 7.88 14.58
C GLN A 410 25.00 7.77 13.59
N TRP A 411 25.18 7.03 12.48
CA TRP A 411 24.15 6.85 11.48
C TRP A 411 22.94 6.10 12.06
N ASN A 412 21.74 6.61 11.82
CA ASN A 412 20.51 5.96 12.25
C ASN A 412 19.94 5.09 11.13
N LEU A 413 20.41 3.85 11.08
CA LEU A 413 20.09 2.91 10.01
C LEU A 413 18.63 2.43 10.07
N SER A 414 17.91 2.58 8.95
CA SER A 414 16.53 2.08 8.80
C SER A 414 16.41 1.08 7.64
N SER A 415 15.41 0.18 7.70
CA SER A 415 15.22 -0.86 6.69
C SER A 415 14.95 -0.28 5.30
N HIS A 416 14.31 0.89 5.21
CA HIS A 416 13.99 1.53 3.92
C HIS A 416 15.23 2.10 3.23
N GLN A 417 16.28 2.46 3.98
CA GLN A 417 17.53 2.97 3.40
C GLN A 417 18.24 1.90 2.54
N PHE A 418 18.12 0.62 2.89
CA PHE A 418 18.68 -0.47 2.07
C PHE A 418 18.04 -0.54 0.69
N ARG A 419 16.71 -0.46 0.63
CA ARG A 419 15.98 -0.46 -0.64
C ARG A 419 16.41 0.70 -1.54
N ARG A 420 16.53 1.91 -0.97
CA ARG A 420 17.01 3.07 -1.72
C ARG A 420 18.46 2.93 -2.16
N THR A 421 19.34 2.45 -1.27
CA THR A 421 20.76 2.21 -1.57
C THR A 421 20.92 1.19 -2.69
N PHE A 422 20.19 0.07 -2.63
CA PHE A 422 20.15 -0.96 -3.68
C PHE A 422 19.69 -0.37 -5.02
N ALA A 423 18.57 0.37 -5.02
CA ALA A 423 18.02 0.98 -6.23
C ALA A 423 19.00 1.96 -6.88
N ASN A 424 19.65 2.78 -6.06
CA ASN A 424 20.64 3.74 -6.51
C ASN A 424 21.84 3.03 -7.13
N TYR A 425 22.36 1.97 -6.49
CA TYR A 425 23.48 1.19 -7.03
C TYR A 425 23.12 0.49 -8.34
N VAL A 426 21.92 -0.10 -8.45
CA VAL A 426 21.47 -0.71 -9.71
C VAL A 426 21.32 0.34 -10.80
N ALA A 427 20.70 1.48 -10.50
CA ALA A 427 20.46 2.54 -11.48
C ALA A 427 21.74 3.20 -12.02
N HIS A 428 22.82 3.23 -11.22
CA HIS A 428 24.10 3.84 -11.60
C HIS A 428 25.15 2.81 -12.02
N SER A 429 24.80 1.53 -12.04
CA SER A 429 25.67 0.47 -12.59
C SER A 429 25.72 0.58 -14.12
N GLU A 430 26.91 0.37 -14.71
CA GLU A 430 27.08 0.35 -16.19
C GLU A 430 26.18 -0.69 -16.89
N LEU A 431 25.75 -1.72 -16.15
CA LEU A 431 24.87 -2.80 -16.62
C LEU A 431 23.45 -2.71 -16.03
N GLY A 432 23.11 -1.60 -15.37
CA GLY A 432 21.81 -1.39 -14.73
C GLY A 432 20.69 -1.15 -15.74
N ASP A 433 19.59 -1.91 -15.63
CA ASP A 433 18.36 -1.65 -16.38
C ASP A 433 17.21 -1.29 -15.42
N LEU A 434 16.58 -0.13 -15.65
CA LEU A 434 15.42 0.33 -14.88
C LEU A 434 14.20 -0.58 -15.06
N ARG A 435 14.09 -1.31 -16.17
CA ARG A 435 13.04 -2.31 -16.38
C ARG A 435 13.27 -3.51 -15.49
N ALA A 436 14.50 -4.02 -15.45
CA ALA A 436 14.89 -5.08 -14.52
C ALA A 436 14.67 -4.65 -13.06
N LEU A 437 14.98 -3.40 -12.71
CA LEU A 437 14.71 -2.87 -11.38
C LEU A 437 13.20 -2.73 -11.08
N LYS A 438 12.37 -2.37 -12.06
CA LYS A 438 10.89 -2.35 -11.95
C LYS A 438 10.37 -3.75 -11.62
N GLU A 439 10.80 -4.76 -12.38
CA GLU A 439 10.41 -6.15 -12.17
C GLU A 439 10.93 -6.71 -10.85
N HIS A 440 12.17 -6.37 -10.47
CA HIS A 440 12.77 -6.78 -9.20
C HIS A 440 12.00 -6.23 -8.00
N PHE A 441 11.60 -4.97 -8.08
CA PHE A 441 10.86 -4.29 -7.01
C PHE A 441 9.34 -4.44 -7.06
N LYS A 442 8.83 -5.16 -8.07
CA LYS A 442 7.39 -5.39 -8.32
C LYS A 442 6.63 -4.07 -8.48
N HIS A 443 7.26 -3.08 -9.11
CA HIS A 443 6.64 -1.79 -9.34
C HIS A 443 5.64 -1.85 -10.48
N TRP A 444 4.48 -1.21 -10.30
CA TRP A 444 3.39 -1.17 -11.27
C TRP A 444 3.72 -0.44 -12.56
N SER A 445 4.62 0.54 -12.53
CA SER A 445 5.02 1.32 -13.70
C SER A 445 6.51 1.67 -13.69
N LEU A 446 7.07 1.89 -14.88
CA LEU A 446 8.46 2.32 -15.01
C LEU A 446 8.69 3.69 -14.35
N SER A 447 7.69 4.58 -14.33
CA SER A 447 7.78 5.87 -13.63
C SER A 447 8.08 5.71 -12.13
N MET A 448 7.61 4.62 -11.49
CA MET A 448 7.96 4.34 -10.10
C MET A 448 9.44 4.00 -9.92
N THR A 449 10.08 3.45 -10.96
CA THR A 449 11.47 3.01 -10.94
C THR A 449 12.45 4.05 -11.50
N ALA A 450 12.05 4.79 -12.54
CA ALA A 450 12.86 5.83 -13.16
C ALA A 450 13.28 6.92 -12.16
N LEU A 451 12.48 7.12 -11.11
CA LEU A 451 12.80 8.06 -10.04
C LEU A 451 14.02 7.67 -9.21
N TYR A 452 14.39 6.38 -9.08
CA TYR A 452 15.66 6.00 -8.43
C TYR A 452 16.89 6.35 -9.28
N ALA A 453 16.72 6.49 -10.60
CA ALA A 453 17.76 6.93 -11.53
C ALA A 453 17.83 8.47 -11.63
N ALA A 454 16.68 9.15 -11.58
CA ALA A 454 16.59 10.58 -11.87
C ALA A 454 17.11 11.48 -10.74
N ASN A 455 17.14 11.01 -9.49
CA ASN A 455 17.72 11.77 -8.39
C ASN A 455 18.26 10.82 -7.32
N SER A 456 19.54 10.97 -6.97
CA SER A 456 20.16 10.27 -5.83
C SER A 456 19.43 10.56 -4.51
N ASP A 457 18.65 11.64 -4.47
CA ASP A 457 18.10 12.32 -3.31
C ASP A 457 16.57 12.25 -3.15
N LEU A 458 15.88 11.19 -3.57
CA LEU A 458 14.39 11.12 -3.50
C LEU A 458 13.79 10.42 -2.24
N ASP A 459 12.62 10.89 -1.77
CA ASP A 459 11.82 10.28 -0.67
C ASP A 459 10.76 9.29 -1.14
N GLN A 460 11.03 8.00 -0.92
CA GLN A 460 10.25 6.88 -1.43
C GLN A 460 8.93 6.63 -0.67
N GLU A 461 8.83 6.93 0.64
CA GLU A 461 7.63 6.63 1.45
C GLU A 461 6.46 7.55 1.12
N LEU A 462 6.73 8.84 0.91
CA LEU A 462 5.73 9.79 0.44
C LEU A 462 5.27 9.49 -0.99
N TYR A 463 6.16 8.98 -1.83
CA TYR A 463 5.80 8.59 -3.17
C TYR A 463 4.93 7.33 -3.18
N GLU A 464 5.20 6.32 -2.33
CA GLU A 464 4.25 5.21 -2.13
C GLU A 464 2.86 5.70 -1.69
N GLU A 465 2.77 6.82 -0.96
CA GLU A 465 1.50 7.45 -0.58
C GLU A 465 0.83 8.19 -1.73
N ILE A 466 1.57 9.04 -2.48
CA ILE A 466 1.11 9.71 -3.71
C ILE A 466 0.65 8.68 -4.73
N LEU A 467 1.39 7.59 -4.89
CA LEU A 467 1.06 6.48 -5.77
C LEU A 467 -0.18 5.73 -5.31
N ARG A 468 -0.44 5.60 -4.00
CA ARG A 468 -1.74 5.06 -3.54
C ARG A 468 -2.90 5.99 -3.86
N GLU A 469 -2.70 7.30 -3.81
CA GLU A 469 -3.73 8.26 -4.28
C GLU A 469 -3.92 8.14 -5.78
N ARG A 470 -2.81 8.06 -6.52
CA ARG A 470 -2.82 7.82 -7.96
C ARG A 470 -3.54 6.52 -8.24
N ILE A 471 -3.22 5.41 -7.58
CA ILE A 471 -3.93 4.12 -7.72
C ILE A 471 -5.41 4.27 -7.38
N PHE A 472 -5.77 4.97 -6.31
CA PHE A 472 -7.19 5.16 -5.97
C PHE A 472 -7.94 5.98 -7.03
N VAL A 473 -7.32 7.05 -7.55
CA VAL A 473 -7.86 7.88 -8.63
C VAL A 473 -7.87 7.10 -9.95
N GLU A 474 -6.83 6.32 -10.23
CA GLU A 474 -6.72 5.43 -11.39
C GLU A 474 -7.79 4.33 -11.32
N ASP A 475 -8.00 3.71 -10.16
CA ASP A 475 -9.04 2.72 -9.93
C ASP A 475 -10.41 3.35 -10.10
N GLU A 476 -10.62 4.58 -9.64
CA GLU A 476 -11.88 5.31 -9.85
C GLU A 476 -12.09 5.63 -11.34
N ILE A 477 -11.07 6.12 -12.04
CA ILE A 477 -11.10 6.39 -13.48
C ILE A 477 -11.42 5.11 -14.25
N LYS A 478 -10.66 4.04 -13.99
CA LYS A 478 -10.82 2.75 -14.63
C LYS A 478 -12.19 2.16 -14.31
N PHE A 479 -12.65 2.21 -13.06
CA PHE A 479 -13.97 1.74 -12.65
C PHE A 479 -15.09 2.48 -13.41
N ASP A 480 -14.98 3.80 -13.49
CA ASP A 480 -15.89 4.63 -14.29
C ASP A 480 -15.91 4.20 -15.76
N TRP A 481 -14.78 3.81 -16.35
CA TRP A 481 -14.77 3.30 -17.72
C TRP A 481 -15.55 2.00 -17.91
N PHE A 482 -15.86 1.23 -16.87
CA PHE A 482 -16.68 0.01 -17.00
C PHE A 482 -18.14 0.20 -16.53
N ASN A 483 -18.49 1.39 -16.03
CA ASN A 483 -19.87 1.77 -15.74
C ASN A 483 -20.66 1.94 -17.05
N LEU A 484 -21.88 1.39 -17.10
CA LEU A 484 -22.70 1.36 -18.31
C LEU A 484 -22.92 2.77 -18.90
N ASP A 485 -23.21 3.73 -18.03
CA ASP A 485 -23.64 5.07 -18.42
C ASP A 485 -22.49 6.09 -18.54
N THR A 486 -21.24 5.70 -18.25
CA THR A 486 -20.13 6.67 -18.31
C THR A 486 -19.64 6.83 -19.74
N PRO A 487 -19.76 8.01 -20.36
CA PRO A 487 -19.33 8.19 -21.73
C PRO A 487 -17.80 8.18 -21.82
N ILE A 488 -17.28 7.38 -22.76
CA ILE A 488 -15.87 7.33 -23.12
C ILE A 488 -15.74 7.28 -24.65
N THR A 489 -14.62 7.77 -25.17
CA THR A 489 -14.24 7.67 -26.59
C THR A 489 -12.75 7.34 -26.72
N GLY A 490 -12.29 6.94 -27.90
CA GLY A 490 -10.91 6.49 -28.10
C GLY A 490 -10.78 5.47 -29.24
N GLY A 491 -9.61 4.84 -29.34
CA GLY A 491 -9.35 3.80 -30.33
C GLY A 491 -9.76 2.40 -29.86
N TYR A 492 -8.94 1.41 -30.20
CA TYR A 492 -9.20 -0.01 -29.94
C TYR A 492 -9.56 -0.32 -28.48
N ILE A 493 -8.79 0.19 -27.51
CA ILE A 493 -9.01 -0.14 -26.10
C ILE A 493 -10.34 0.43 -25.56
N ALA A 494 -10.73 1.64 -25.98
CA ALA A 494 -12.01 2.23 -25.58
C ALA A 494 -13.19 1.40 -26.12
N ASN A 495 -13.12 0.99 -27.39
CA ASN A 495 -14.14 0.12 -28.00
C ASN A 495 -14.22 -1.24 -27.31
N LYS A 496 -13.08 -1.85 -27.01
CA LYS A 496 -13.02 -3.12 -26.27
C LYS A 496 -13.69 -3.01 -24.89
N ILE A 497 -13.49 -1.90 -24.18
CA ILE A 497 -14.15 -1.65 -22.90
C ILE A 497 -15.67 -1.52 -23.10
N LEU A 498 -16.11 -0.76 -24.11
CA LEU A 498 -17.55 -0.62 -24.46
C LEU A 498 -18.19 -1.96 -24.83
N ASP A 499 -17.47 -2.86 -25.49
CA ASP A 499 -17.95 -4.20 -25.83
C ASP A 499 -18.06 -5.07 -24.58
N ILE A 500 -17.07 -5.02 -23.68
CA ILE A 500 -17.12 -5.71 -22.37
C ILE A 500 -18.34 -5.22 -21.57
N ARG A 501 -18.68 -3.92 -21.61
CA ARG A 501 -19.86 -3.39 -20.91
C ARG A 501 -21.18 -4.04 -21.35
N LYS A 502 -21.27 -4.45 -22.63
CA LYS A 502 -22.47 -5.01 -23.28
C LYS A 502 -22.55 -6.54 -23.17
N SER A 503 -21.47 -7.22 -22.77
CA SER A 503 -21.42 -8.67 -22.71
C SER A 503 -21.98 -9.22 -21.39
N ASP A 504 -23.10 -9.95 -21.48
CA ASP A 504 -23.65 -10.73 -20.37
C ASP A 504 -22.79 -11.95 -20.00
N GLU A 505 -21.94 -12.43 -20.92
CA GLU A 505 -21.05 -13.57 -20.69
C GLU A 505 -19.88 -13.20 -19.76
N ALA A 506 -19.37 -11.97 -19.85
CA ALA A 506 -18.31 -11.50 -18.99
C ALA A 506 -18.75 -11.42 -17.51
N VAL A 507 -20.05 -11.27 -17.22
CA VAL A 507 -20.59 -11.31 -15.84
C VAL A 507 -20.75 -12.74 -15.33
N LYS A 508 -20.94 -13.74 -16.20
CA LYS A 508 -21.15 -15.15 -15.79
C LYS A 508 -19.90 -15.84 -15.26
N SER A 509 -18.71 -15.40 -15.68
CA SER A 509 -17.42 -15.95 -15.22
C SER A 509 -16.93 -15.34 -13.90
N PHE A 510 -17.56 -14.27 -13.41
CA PHE A 510 -17.15 -13.57 -12.21
C PHE A 510 -18.31 -13.46 -11.20
N PRO A 511 -18.04 -13.45 -9.88
CA PRO A 511 -19.11 -13.42 -8.87
C PRO A 511 -20.02 -12.19 -8.93
N ASN A 512 -19.51 -11.05 -9.41
CA ASN A 512 -20.27 -9.82 -9.62
C ASN A 512 -19.51 -8.88 -10.58
N ARG A 513 -20.21 -7.86 -11.08
CA ARG A 513 -19.67 -6.84 -12.00
C ARG A 513 -18.43 -6.14 -11.44
N GLU A 514 -18.40 -5.86 -10.14
CA GLU A 514 -17.25 -5.24 -9.47
C GLU A 514 -15.99 -6.13 -9.54
N SER A 515 -16.14 -7.45 -9.38
CA SER A 515 -15.03 -8.42 -9.43
C SER A 515 -14.50 -8.60 -10.86
N MET A 516 -15.40 -8.58 -11.85
CA MET A 516 -15.03 -8.53 -13.27
C MET A 516 -14.21 -7.27 -13.56
N ILE A 517 -14.70 -6.09 -13.15
CA ILE A 517 -14.01 -4.81 -13.36
C ILE A 517 -12.61 -4.83 -12.73
N LYS A 518 -12.47 -5.27 -11.48
CA LYS A 518 -11.15 -5.40 -10.84
C LYS A 518 -10.21 -6.31 -11.64
N SER A 519 -10.68 -7.46 -12.12
CA SER A 519 -9.87 -8.37 -12.94
C SER A 519 -9.36 -7.74 -14.24
N TYR A 520 -10.18 -6.92 -14.90
CA TYR A 520 -9.77 -6.25 -16.14
C TYR A 520 -8.88 -5.02 -15.88
N THR A 521 -9.13 -4.29 -14.80
CA THR A 521 -8.47 -3.01 -14.49
C THR A 521 -7.09 -3.17 -13.87
N CYS A 522 -6.82 -4.27 -13.15
CA CYS A 522 -5.49 -4.56 -12.58
C CYS A 522 -4.37 -4.59 -13.63
N ASN A 523 -4.68 -4.97 -14.87
CA ASN A 523 -3.68 -5.14 -15.94
C ASN A 523 -3.64 -4.00 -16.95
N ILE A 524 -4.43 -2.93 -16.76
CA ILE A 524 -4.43 -1.77 -17.64
C ILE A 524 -3.61 -0.66 -16.96
N PRO A 525 -2.34 -0.44 -17.33
CA PRO A 525 -1.61 0.74 -16.88
C PRO A 525 -2.29 1.98 -17.46
N ILE A 526 -2.32 3.09 -16.72
CA ILE A 526 -2.89 4.34 -17.25
C ILE A 526 -1.96 5.52 -16.99
N ARG A 527 -1.86 6.40 -17.98
CA ARG A 527 -1.07 7.63 -17.95
C ARG A 527 -1.88 8.78 -18.54
N ALA A 528 -1.94 9.91 -17.86
CA ALA A 528 -2.54 11.12 -18.41
C ALA A 528 -1.68 11.68 -19.55
N THR A 529 -2.31 12.11 -20.65
CA THR A 529 -1.65 12.69 -21.84
C THR A 529 -2.00 14.16 -22.07
N GLY A 530 -2.81 14.76 -21.19
CA GLY A 530 -3.41 16.08 -21.39
C GLY A 530 -4.70 16.03 -22.22
N LEU A 531 -4.72 15.25 -23.30
CA LEU A 531 -5.91 15.06 -24.17
C LEU A 531 -6.84 13.94 -23.68
N GLY A 532 -6.30 13.02 -22.88
CA GLY A 532 -6.99 11.83 -22.38
C GLY A 532 -6.03 10.93 -21.62
N TRP A 533 -6.28 9.64 -21.69
CA TRP A 533 -5.57 8.56 -21.00
C TRP A 533 -4.88 7.65 -22.02
N CYS A 534 -3.67 7.23 -21.70
CA CYS A 534 -2.89 6.27 -22.48
C CYS A 534 -2.70 5.00 -21.68
N THR A 535 -2.94 3.86 -22.33
CA THR A 535 -2.82 2.52 -21.76
C THR A 535 -1.56 1.77 -22.18
N ASN A 536 -0.65 2.46 -22.87
CA ASN A 536 0.65 1.91 -23.23
C ASN A 536 1.65 2.14 -22.08
N ASP A 537 2.42 1.11 -21.72
CA ASP A 537 3.48 1.18 -20.68
C ASP A 537 4.84 1.63 -21.26
N ASP A 538 4.91 1.86 -22.58
CA ASP A 538 6.12 2.36 -23.26
C ASP A 538 6.15 3.90 -23.40
N ASP A 539 7.33 4.49 -23.18
CA ASP A 539 7.58 5.94 -23.27
C ASP A 539 7.57 6.52 -24.70
N GLY A 540 7.29 5.69 -25.72
CA GLY A 540 7.34 6.07 -27.15
C GLY A 540 6.18 6.93 -27.67
N CYS A 541 5.27 7.41 -26.81
CA CYS A 541 4.10 8.17 -27.23
C CYS A 541 4.43 9.64 -27.50
N LEU A 542 4.34 10.05 -28.77
CA LEU A 542 4.54 11.43 -29.23
C LEU A 542 3.32 12.36 -29.00
N GLY A 543 2.24 11.83 -28.41
CA GLY A 543 1.01 12.57 -28.09
C GLY A 543 0.18 12.98 -29.32
N GLY A 544 -0.95 13.64 -29.05
CA GLY A 544 -1.65 14.43 -30.08
C GLY A 544 -2.91 13.84 -30.73
N LYS A 545 -3.21 12.53 -30.59
CA LYS A 545 -4.42 11.89 -31.17
C LYS A 545 -5.05 10.81 -30.28
N CYS A 546 -5.27 11.11 -29.00
CA CYS A 546 -5.74 10.13 -28.02
C CYS A 546 -7.13 9.56 -28.33
N GLU A 547 -7.97 10.32 -29.05
CA GLU A 547 -9.30 9.88 -29.50
C GLU A 547 -9.24 8.86 -30.65
N GLN A 548 -8.09 8.69 -31.32
CA GLN A 548 -7.90 7.73 -32.42
C GLN A 548 -6.82 6.68 -32.14
N CYS A 549 -6.01 6.88 -31.10
CA CYS A 549 -4.93 5.97 -30.73
C CYS A 549 -5.49 4.64 -30.18
N GLU A 550 -4.91 3.52 -30.60
CA GLU A 550 -5.29 2.18 -30.11
C GLU A 550 -5.23 2.04 -28.59
N HIS A 551 -4.30 2.76 -27.97
CA HIS A 551 -4.10 2.80 -26.52
C HIS A 551 -4.78 3.99 -25.83
N GLY A 552 -5.48 4.85 -26.59
CA GLY A 552 -6.06 6.10 -26.11
C GLY A 552 -7.50 5.95 -25.63
N ILE A 553 -7.82 6.59 -24.51
CA ILE A 553 -9.17 6.72 -23.95
C ILE A 553 -9.37 8.19 -23.56
N VAL A 554 -10.51 8.78 -23.91
CA VAL A 554 -10.93 10.11 -23.46
C VAL A 554 -12.25 9.93 -22.71
N ASP A 555 -12.36 10.51 -21.51
CA ASP A 555 -13.56 10.41 -20.69
C ASP A 555 -14.11 11.80 -20.30
N LYS A 556 -15.21 11.80 -19.55
CA LYS A 556 -15.88 13.03 -19.08
C LYS A 556 -14.95 14.03 -18.38
N ARG A 557 -13.86 13.57 -17.74
CA ARG A 557 -12.92 14.43 -17.01
C ARG A 557 -12.12 15.32 -17.97
N ASN A 558 -12.02 14.94 -19.24
CA ASN A 558 -11.33 15.70 -20.26
C ASN A 558 -12.22 16.76 -20.94
N ILE A 559 -13.54 16.81 -20.67
CA ILE A 559 -14.49 17.72 -21.35
C ILE A 559 -14.00 19.16 -21.32
N SER A 560 -13.62 19.69 -20.15
CA SER A 560 -13.16 21.08 -20.00
C SER A 560 -11.98 21.40 -20.93
N PHE A 561 -11.00 20.49 -21.02
CA PHE A 561 -9.85 20.65 -21.90
C PHE A 561 -10.26 20.68 -23.38
N TRP A 562 -11.13 19.76 -23.79
CA TRP A 562 -11.64 19.70 -25.16
C TRP A 562 -12.55 20.89 -25.52
N LYS A 563 -13.27 21.47 -24.55
CA LYS A 563 -13.99 22.74 -24.73
C LYS A 563 -13.02 23.88 -25.02
N SER A 564 -11.95 24.01 -24.24
CA SER A 564 -10.91 25.03 -24.48
C SER A 564 -10.25 24.87 -25.85
N MET A 565 -9.97 23.63 -26.27
CA MET A 565 -9.47 23.37 -27.63
C MET A 565 -10.48 23.80 -28.70
N MET A 566 -11.76 23.51 -28.50
CA MET A 566 -12.82 23.92 -29.44
C MET A 566 -12.90 25.45 -29.54
N ILE A 567 -12.79 26.17 -28.42
CA ILE A 567 -12.74 27.64 -28.38
C ILE A 567 -11.53 28.15 -29.18
N GLN A 568 -10.35 27.58 -28.98
CA GLN A 568 -9.16 27.94 -29.77
C GLN A 568 -9.36 27.71 -31.28
N GLN A 569 -10.05 26.63 -31.67
CA GLN A 569 -10.38 26.42 -33.08
C GLN A 569 -11.38 27.46 -33.61
N LEU A 570 -12.32 27.93 -32.79
CA LEU A 570 -13.24 29.02 -33.16
C LEU A 570 -12.48 30.35 -33.33
N GLU A 571 -11.58 30.67 -32.40
CA GLU A 571 -10.71 31.85 -32.50
C GLU A 571 -9.86 31.83 -33.78
N LEU A 572 -9.26 30.68 -34.09
CA LEU A 572 -8.47 30.51 -35.31
C LEU A 572 -9.33 30.60 -36.59
N SER A 573 -10.62 30.20 -36.52
CA SER A 573 -11.52 30.29 -37.68
C SER A 573 -11.91 31.72 -38.07
N GLU A 574 -11.74 32.69 -37.17
CA GLU A 574 -11.97 34.11 -37.44
C GLU A 574 -10.77 34.82 -38.09
N LEU A 575 -9.59 34.17 -38.12
CA LEU A 575 -8.39 34.72 -38.74
C LEU A 575 -8.46 34.61 -40.26
N LYS A 576 -8.21 35.72 -40.96
CA LYS A 576 -8.31 35.83 -42.42
C LYS A 576 -6.99 35.54 -43.16
N ASP A 577 -5.90 35.34 -42.45
CA ASP A 577 -4.52 35.27 -42.98
C ASP A 577 -3.81 33.93 -42.73
N ILE A 578 -4.56 32.86 -42.44
CA ILE A 578 -4.02 31.53 -42.12
C ILE A 578 -3.79 30.62 -43.35
N GLY A 579 -4.29 31.03 -44.51
CA GLY A 579 -4.19 30.30 -45.79
C GLY A 579 -5.00 28.99 -45.82
N GLU A 580 -5.17 28.41 -47.01
CA GLU A 580 -6.00 27.21 -47.25
C GLU A 580 -5.57 26.00 -46.38
N SER A 581 -4.27 25.83 -46.18
CA SER A 581 -3.74 24.77 -45.30
C SER A 581 -4.09 25.01 -43.82
N GLY A 582 -4.10 26.27 -43.37
CA GLY A 582 -4.54 26.64 -42.02
C GLY A 582 -6.03 26.45 -41.83
N GLU A 583 -6.85 26.88 -42.79
CA GLU A 583 -8.30 26.69 -42.80
C GLU A 583 -8.67 25.20 -42.71
N LEU A 584 -8.02 24.35 -43.52
CA LEU A 584 -8.21 22.90 -43.48
C LEU A 584 -7.77 22.29 -42.14
N ALA A 585 -6.70 22.80 -41.53
CA ALA A 585 -6.25 22.34 -40.20
C ALA A 585 -7.26 22.72 -39.11
N VAL A 586 -7.80 23.94 -39.15
CA VAL A 586 -8.86 24.41 -38.24
C VAL A 586 -10.12 23.59 -38.40
N GLN A 587 -10.56 23.31 -39.64
CA GLN A 587 -11.72 22.47 -39.91
C GLN A 587 -11.55 21.07 -39.31
N ARG A 588 -10.40 20.42 -39.55
CA ARG A 588 -10.10 19.09 -38.99
C ARG A 588 -10.02 19.12 -37.46
N GLY A 589 -9.44 20.16 -36.89
CA GLY A 589 -9.38 20.39 -35.44
C GLY A 589 -10.78 20.54 -34.82
N MET A 590 -11.65 21.30 -35.49
CA MET A 590 -13.03 21.54 -35.08
C MET A 590 -13.85 20.25 -35.12
N GLU A 591 -13.81 19.50 -36.24
CA GLU A 591 -14.49 18.21 -36.39
C GLU A 591 -14.08 17.24 -35.27
N ARG A 592 -12.79 17.19 -34.97
CA ARG A 592 -12.23 16.35 -33.91
C ARG A 592 -12.76 16.74 -32.53
N CYS A 593 -12.78 18.05 -32.19
CA CYS A 593 -13.31 18.53 -30.92
C CYS A 593 -14.80 18.27 -30.78
N VAL A 594 -15.59 18.53 -31.84
CA VAL A 594 -17.03 18.29 -31.86
C VAL A 594 -17.32 16.79 -31.64
N ASN A 595 -16.65 15.91 -32.37
CA ASN A 595 -16.85 14.47 -32.25
C ASN A 595 -16.57 13.97 -30.82
N VAL A 596 -15.48 14.41 -30.20
CA VAL A 596 -15.16 14.03 -28.82
C VAL A 596 -16.19 14.60 -27.84
N LEU A 597 -16.47 15.90 -27.90
CA LEU A 597 -17.39 16.55 -26.98
C LEU A 597 -18.81 15.99 -27.07
N THR A 598 -19.32 15.77 -28.28
CA THR A 598 -20.65 15.18 -28.49
C THR A 598 -20.71 13.74 -27.98
N THR A 599 -19.67 12.93 -28.22
CA THR A 599 -19.59 11.55 -27.70
C THR A 599 -19.54 11.53 -26.17
N LEU A 600 -18.93 12.54 -25.56
CA LEU A 600 -18.88 12.72 -24.11
C LEU A 600 -20.15 13.38 -23.52
N GLY A 601 -21.15 13.68 -24.35
CA GLY A 601 -22.44 14.25 -23.92
C GLY A 601 -22.44 15.76 -23.69
N ALA A 602 -21.44 16.49 -24.18
CA ALA A 602 -21.40 17.95 -24.11
C ALA A 602 -22.16 18.60 -25.27
N ASP A 603 -22.89 19.68 -24.98
CA ASP A 603 -23.60 20.50 -25.99
C ASP A 603 -22.62 21.45 -26.70
N THR A 604 -22.20 21.04 -27.90
CA THR A 604 -21.28 21.82 -28.75
C THR A 604 -21.92 23.08 -29.33
N ASN A 605 -23.25 23.14 -29.44
CA ASN A 605 -23.96 24.32 -29.92
C ASN A 605 -24.06 25.40 -28.84
N ALA A 606 -24.22 25.01 -27.57
CA ALA A 606 -24.10 25.93 -26.45
C ALA A 606 -22.73 26.60 -26.41
N ILE A 607 -21.64 25.83 -26.55
CA ILE A 607 -20.26 26.36 -26.55
C ILE A 607 -20.06 27.38 -27.68
N LYS A 608 -20.55 27.09 -28.89
CA LYS A 608 -20.47 28.03 -30.01
C LYS A 608 -21.23 29.33 -29.73
N ARG A 609 -22.45 29.23 -29.17
CA ARG A 609 -23.25 30.41 -28.82
C ARG A 609 -22.55 31.27 -27.79
N GLU A 610 -22.05 30.68 -26.70
CA GLU A 610 -21.31 31.39 -25.65
C GLU A 610 -20.09 32.14 -26.22
N PHE A 611 -19.34 31.51 -27.12
CA PHE A 611 -18.21 32.15 -27.79
C PHE A 611 -18.62 33.40 -28.59
N TYR A 612 -19.64 33.27 -29.45
CA TYR A 612 -20.08 34.40 -30.29
C TYR A 612 -20.80 35.49 -29.48
N GLU A 613 -21.45 35.15 -28.37
CA GLU A 613 -22.05 36.15 -27.47
C GLU A 613 -20.96 37.00 -26.78
N VAL A 614 -19.84 36.39 -26.38
CA VAL A 614 -18.69 37.11 -25.81
C VAL A 614 -17.96 37.92 -26.89
N ALA A 615 -17.75 37.36 -28.08
CA ALA A 615 -17.07 38.02 -29.18
C ALA A 615 -17.85 39.22 -29.75
N ASN A 616 -19.19 39.18 -29.75
CA ASN A 616 -20.05 40.26 -30.23
C ASN A 616 -20.44 41.28 -29.14
N GLY A 617 -20.04 41.04 -27.89
CA GLY A 617 -20.35 41.89 -26.72
C GLY A 617 -19.18 42.75 -26.22
N SER A 618 -18.09 42.87 -26.99
CA SER A 618 -16.87 43.64 -26.65
C SER A 618 -16.75 44.92 -27.46
#